data_AF-A0A370D925-F1
#
_entry.id   AF-A0A370D925-F1
#
_cell.length_a   1.000
_cell.length_b   1.000
_cell.length_c   1.000
_cell.angle_alpha   90.00
_cell.angle_beta   90.00
_cell.angle_gamma   90.00
#
_symmetry.space_group_name_H-M   'P 1'
#
loop_
_entity.id
_entity.type
_entity.pdbx_description
1 polymer ?
#
loop_
_entity_poly.entity_id
_entity_poly.type
_entity_poly.pdbx_seq_one_letter_code
_entity_poly.pdbx_strand_id
1 'polypeptide(L)'
;MPSDQLSALRFYKICALLGTLIIIVDIAFSWMRIQTFENNVTNVFESMVTNQMEFDGLQQELVHIDKVLVQSGEVSEGKKTKVDGIDYSTYEIERLRNEQASIRLHMQEKQLDLVGSSSEKKHIMNEVRILFLGSLVFLVLGTLLSAFGYLAWYFKIELFEDRRKKPR
;
A
#
# COMPACT_ATOMS: atom_id res chain seq x y z
N MET A 1 25.35 47.62 -26.02
CA MET A 1 24.99 46.53 -25.08
C MET A 1 24.96 45.23 -25.88
N PRO A 2 25.76 44.21 -25.52
CA PRO A 2 25.95 43.05 -26.39
C PRO A 2 24.71 42.15 -26.36
N SER A 3 24.27 41.71 -27.55
CA SER A 3 23.12 40.82 -27.78
C SER A 3 23.13 39.53 -26.95
N ASP A 4 24.31 39.07 -26.56
CA ASP A 4 24.51 37.82 -25.82
C ASP A 4 24.04 37.89 -24.36
N GLN A 5 24.00 39.07 -23.76
CA GLN A 5 23.46 39.22 -22.40
C GLN A 5 21.93 39.11 -22.38
N LEU A 6 21.25 39.44 -23.50
CA LEU A 6 19.80 39.36 -23.60
C LEU A 6 19.31 37.91 -23.76
N SER A 7 20.08 37.06 -24.46
CA SER A 7 19.77 35.64 -24.67
C SER A 7 19.99 34.81 -23.40
N ALA A 8 21.08 35.05 -22.66
CA ALA A 8 21.35 34.40 -21.37
C ALA A 8 20.25 34.71 -20.33
N LEU A 9 19.82 35.98 -20.24
CA LEU A 9 18.77 36.39 -19.31
C LEU A 9 17.39 35.78 -19.64
N ARG A 10 17.10 35.56 -20.93
CA ARG A 10 15.90 34.83 -21.37
C ARG A 10 15.98 33.35 -21.00
N PHE A 11 17.14 32.72 -21.14
CA PHE A 11 17.36 31.32 -20.77
C PHE A 11 17.13 31.07 -19.28
N TYR A 12 17.64 31.94 -18.40
CA TYR A 12 17.43 31.81 -16.96
C TYR A 12 15.96 31.98 -16.53
N LYS A 13 15.22 32.89 -17.18
CA LYS A 13 13.76 33.03 -16.96
C LYS A 13 12.99 31.78 -17.38
N ILE A 14 13.37 31.17 -18.50
CA ILE A 14 12.78 29.92 -18.98
C ILE A 14 13.08 28.77 -18.01
N CYS A 15 14.32 28.68 -17.50
CA CYS A 15 14.67 27.70 -16.46
C CYS A 15 13.87 27.89 -15.16
N ALA A 16 13.71 29.14 -14.69
CA ALA A 16 12.92 29.42 -13.48
C ALA A 16 11.44 29.02 -13.68
N LEU A 17 10.84 29.40 -14.81
CA LEU A 17 9.45 29.06 -15.13
C LEU A 17 9.25 27.54 -15.27
N LEU A 18 10.15 26.86 -15.99
CA LEU A 18 10.10 25.40 -16.12
C LEU A 18 10.25 24.71 -14.76
N GLY A 19 11.18 25.16 -13.92
CA GLY A 19 11.35 24.63 -12.56
C GLY A 19 10.08 24.77 -11.72
N THR A 20 9.44 25.95 -11.74
CA THR A 20 8.17 26.15 -11.03
C THR A 20 7.02 25.31 -11.59
N LEU A 21 6.96 25.12 -12.91
CA LEU A 21 5.92 24.32 -13.55
C LEU A 21 6.08 22.84 -13.19
N ILE A 22 7.30 22.32 -13.18
CA ILE A 22 7.61 20.96 -12.73
C ILE A 22 7.13 20.75 -11.28
N ILE A 23 7.40 21.70 -10.39
CA ILE A 23 6.96 21.62 -8.99
C ILE A 23 5.43 21.59 -8.89
N ILE A 24 4.73 22.47 -9.61
CA ILE A 24 3.25 22.52 -9.58
C ILE A 24 2.64 21.21 -10.08
N VAL A 25 3.17 20.68 -11.18
CA VAL A 25 2.71 19.40 -11.74
C VAL A 25 2.97 18.25 -10.78
N ASP A 26 4.13 18.23 -10.13
CA ASP A 26 4.49 17.20 -9.15
C ASP A 26 3.59 17.22 -7.90
N ILE A 27 3.23 18.41 -7.40
CA ILE A 27 2.27 18.59 -6.30
C ILE A 27 0.87 18.07 -6.71
N ALA A 28 0.38 18.47 -7.89
CA ALA A 28 -0.93 18.05 -8.38
C ALA A 28 -0.99 16.52 -8.59
N PHE A 29 0.07 15.94 -9.14
CA PHE A 29 0.19 14.51 -9.35
C PHE A 29 0.24 13.74 -8.02
N SER A 30 0.98 14.24 -7.04
CA SER A 30 1.05 13.67 -5.70
C SER A 30 -0.32 13.68 -5.01
N TRP A 31 -1.07 14.78 -5.13
CA TRP A 31 -2.41 14.89 -4.56
C TRP A 31 -3.37 13.86 -5.14
N MET A 32 -3.43 13.74 -6.47
CA MET A 32 -4.29 12.75 -7.15
C MET A 32 -3.94 11.31 -6.74
N ARG A 33 -2.66 11.02 -6.54
CA ARG A 33 -2.19 9.70 -6.11
C ARG A 33 -2.53 9.38 -4.67
N ILE A 34 -2.44 10.35 -3.76
CA ILE A 34 -2.82 10.15 -2.35
C ILE A 34 -4.29 9.74 -2.27
N GLN A 35 -5.18 10.44 -2.99
CA GLN A 35 -6.60 10.08 -3.01
C GLN A 35 -6.85 8.67 -3.56
N THR A 36 -6.14 8.28 -4.63
CA THR A 36 -6.28 6.93 -5.20
C THR A 36 -5.74 5.86 -4.25
N PHE A 37 -4.64 6.16 -3.55
CA PHE A 37 -4.03 5.28 -2.57
C PHE A 37 -4.93 5.07 -1.35
N GLU A 38 -5.52 6.14 -0.81
CA GLU A 38 -6.43 6.07 0.34
C GLU A 38 -7.61 5.14 0.06
N ASN A 39 -8.24 5.26 -1.11
CA ASN A 39 -9.36 4.40 -1.50
C ASN A 39 -8.92 2.93 -1.65
N ASN A 40 -7.80 2.69 -2.31
CA ASN A 40 -7.31 1.32 -2.53
C ASN A 40 -6.86 0.64 -1.23
N VAL A 41 -6.16 1.36 -0.35
CA VAL A 41 -5.73 0.83 0.95
C VAL A 41 -6.93 0.53 1.83
N THR A 42 -7.93 1.40 1.85
CA THR A 42 -9.15 1.19 2.65
C THR A 42 -9.85 -0.10 2.22
N ASN A 43 -10.06 -0.29 0.92
CA ASN A 43 -10.73 -1.49 0.40
C ASN A 43 -9.94 -2.79 0.69
N VAL A 44 -8.62 -2.76 0.49
CA VAL A 44 -7.75 -3.93 0.76
C VAL A 44 -7.70 -4.23 2.26
N PHE A 45 -7.62 -3.19 3.10
CA PHE A 45 -7.58 -3.35 4.55
C PHE A 45 -8.91 -3.88 5.09
N GLU A 46 -10.04 -3.34 4.64
CA GLU A 46 -11.38 -3.80 5.03
C GLU A 46 -11.61 -5.26 4.61
N SER A 47 -11.24 -5.62 3.39
CA SER A 47 -11.31 -7.00 2.89
C SER A 47 -10.43 -7.95 3.71
N MET A 48 -9.18 -7.54 4.01
CA MET A 48 -8.25 -8.33 4.80
C MET A 48 -8.75 -8.55 6.24
N VAL A 49 -9.26 -7.49 6.89
CA VAL A 49 -9.81 -7.58 8.24
C VAL A 49 -11.05 -8.46 8.28
N THR A 50 -11.95 -8.32 7.30
CA THR A 50 -13.17 -9.14 7.22
C THR A 50 -12.81 -10.62 7.05
N ASN A 51 -11.94 -10.94 6.10
CA ASN A 51 -11.48 -12.32 5.89
C ASN A 51 -10.74 -12.88 7.11
N GLN A 52 -9.97 -12.05 7.84
CA GLN A 52 -9.31 -12.47 9.07
C GLN A 52 -10.32 -12.77 10.19
N MET A 53 -11.33 -11.92 10.38
CA MET A 53 -12.38 -12.14 11.38
C MET A 53 -13.19 -13.40 11.07
N GLU A 54 -13.53 -13.64 9.80
CA GLU A 54 -14.19 -14.87 9.37
C GLU A 54 -13.31 -16.10 9.62
N PHE A 55 -12.01 -16.02 9.31
CA PHE A 55 -11.07 -17.11 9.56
C PHE A 55 -10.95 -17.43 11.05
N ASP A 56 -10.80 -16.40 11.89
CA ASP A 56 -10.70 -16.56 13.35
C ASP A 56 -11.99 -17.17 13.93
N GLY A 57 -13.16 -16.75 13.41
CA GLY A 57 -14.46 -17.33 13.77
C GLY A 57 -14.56 -18.81 13.41
N LEU A 58 -14.22 -19.17 12.17
CA LEU A 58 -14.20 -20.57 11.71
C LEU A 58 -13.20 -21.42 12.51
N GLN A 59 -12.05 -20.84 12.88
CA GLN A 59 -11.06 -21.52 13.70
C GLN A 59 -11.61 -21.81 15.10
N GLN A 60 -12.31 -20.86 15.72
CA GLN A 60 -12.94 -21.05 17.02
C GLN A 60 -14.06 -22.10 16.98
N GLU A 61 -14.90 -22.08 15.93
CA GLU A 61 -15.92 -23.12 15.71
C GLU A 61 -15.28 -24.51 15.58
N LEU A 62 -14.17 -24.62 14.86
CA LEU A 62 -13.48 -25.89 14.67
C LEU A 62 -12.88 -26.42 15.99
N VAL A 63 -12.29 -25.55 16.80
CA VAL A 63 -11.79 -25.91 18.13
C VAL A 63 -12.93 -26.42 19.02
N HIS A 64 -14.11 -25.80 18.94
CA HIS A 64 -15.29 -26.25 19.68
C HIS A 64 -15.75 -27.64 19.20
N ILE A 65 -15.84 -27.84 17.88
CA ILE A 65 -16.21 -29.13 17.28
C ILE A 65 -15.21 -30.24 17.68
N ASP A 66 -13.91 -29.94 17.64
CA ASP A 66 -12.87 -30.90 18.02
C ASP A 66 -12.99 -31.31 19.49
N LYS A 67 -13.27 -30.34 20.37
CA LYS A 67 -13.55 -30.61 21.80
C LYS A 67 -14.77 -31.52 21.99
N VAL A 68 -15.85 -31.27 21.24
CA VAL A 68 -17.06 -32.11 21.29
C VAL A 68 -16.77 -33.53 20.81
N LEU A 69 -16.02 -33.68 19.72
CA LEU A 69 -15.67 -34.98 19.16
C LEU A 69 -14.75 -35.79 20.09
N VAL A 70 -13.72 -35.15 20.67
CA VAL A 70 -12.82 -35.80 21.64
C VAL A 70 -13.61 -36.29 22.85
N GLN A 71 -14.45 -35.44 23.43
CA GLN A 71 -15.23 -35.79 24.62
C GLN A 71 -16.31 -36.84 24.33
N SER A 72 -16.84 -36.90 23.10
CA SER A 72 -17.77 -37.95 22.69
C SER A 72 -17.12 -39.32 22.52
N GLY A 73 -15.84 -39.38 22.11
CA GLY A 73 -15.09 -40.63 21.98
C GLY A 73 -14.74 -41.29 23.32
N GLU A 74 -14.73 -40.52 24.40
CA GLU A 74 -14.52 -41.00 25.77
C GLU A 74 -15.80 -41.52 26.44
N VAL A 75 -16.99 -41.19 25.90
CA VAL A 75 -18.28 -41.57 26.48
C VAL A 75 -18.85 -42.79 25.76
N SER A 76 -18.92 -43.92 26.47
CA SER A 76 -19.49 -45.19 25.99
C SER A 76 -20.93 -45.03 25.46
N GLU A 77 -21.24 -45.77 24.38
CA GLU A 77 -22.52 -45.75 23.66
C GLU A 77 -23.77 -45.66 24.57
N GLY A 78 -24.61 -44.66 24.31
CA GLY A 78 -25.96 -44.55 24.90
C GLY A 78 -26.21 -43.38 25.86
N LYS A 79 -25.18 -42.60 26.23
CA LYS A 79 -25.35 -41.37 27.03
C LYS A 79 -25.15 -40.12 26.16
N LYS A 80 -25.97 -39.09 26.42
CA LYS A 80 -25.77 -37.75 25.86
C LYS A 80 -24.39 -37.23 26.30
N THR A 81 -23.62 -36.68 25.37
CA THR A 81 -22.30 -36.12 25.67
C THR A 81 -22.49 -34.66 26.07
N LYS A 82 -22.08 -34.30 27.30
CA LYS A 82 -22.23 -32.92 27.79
C LYS A 82 -20.92 -32.16 27.64
N VAL A 83 -20.93 -31.10 26.83
CA VAL A 83 -19.76 -30.25 26.54
C VAL A 83 -20.17 -28.80 26.82
N ASP A 84 -19.43 -28.11 27.68
CA ASP A 84 -19.70 -26.71 28.07
C ASP A 84 -21.15 -26.42 28.51
N GLY A 85 -21.79 -27.41 29.14
CA GLY A 85 -23.17 -27.29 29.63
C GLY A 85 -24.25 -27.71 28.63
N ILE A 86 -23.88 -28.00 27.37
CA ILE A 86 -24.79 -28.40 26.28
C ILE A 86 -24.76 -29.92 26.13
N ASP A 87 -25.95 -30.54 26.06
CA ASP A 87 -26.08 -31.98 25.83
C ASP A 87 -26.20 -32.27 24.33
N TYR A 88 -25.25 -33.05 23.81
CA TYR A 88 -25.22 -33.49 22.42
C TYR A 88 -25.72 -34.93 22.29
N SER A 89 -26.58 -35.17 21.30
CA SER A 89 -27.01 -36.49 20.86
C SER A 89 -26.00 -37.13 19.91
N THR A 90 -26.06 -38.46 19.76
CA THR A 90 -25.21 -39.20 18.81
C THR A 90 -25.38 -38.74 17.37
N TYR A 91 -26.60 -38.38 16.95
CA TYR A 91 -26.86 -37.80 15.64
C TYR A 91 -26.17 -36.44 15.44
N GLU A 92 -26.22 -35.56 16.44
CA GLU A 92 -25.57 -34.25 16.38
C GLU A 92 -24.04 -34.39 16.32
N ILE A 93 -23.47 -35.35 17.05
CA ILE A 93 -22.03 -35.65 17.00
C ILE A 93 -21.61 -36.12 15.60
N GLU A 94 -22.39 -37.03 14.98
CA GLU A 94 -22.13 -37.50 13.61
C GLU A 94 -22.24 -36.37 12.59
N ARG A 95 -23.22 -35.47 12.76
CA ARG A 95 -23.39 -34.27 11.94
C ARG A 95 -22.20 -33.33 12.08
N LEU A 96 -21.77 -33.02 13.31
CA LEU A 96 -20.62 -32.15 13.58
C LEU A 96 -19.32 -32.73 13.00
N ARG A 97 -19.17 -34.07 13.01
CA ARG A 97 -18.06 -34.76 12.36
C ARG A 97 -18.02 -34.53 10.86
N ASN A 98 -19.18 -34.57 10.20
CA ASN A 98 -19.29 -34.27 8.77
C ASN A 98 -19.06 -32.78 8.49
N GLU A 99 -19.56 -31.89 9.35
CA GLU A 99 -19.34 -30.44 9.24
C GLU A 99 -17.85 -30.07 9.45
N GLN A 100 -17.12 -30.77 10.31
CA GLN A 100 -15.68 -30.53 10.56
C GLN A 100 -14.85 -30.58 9.28
N ALA A 101 -15.08 -31.57 8.41
CA ALA A 101 -14.35 -31.70 7.16
C ALA A 101 -14.65 -30.54 6.20
N SER A 102 -15.91 -30.12 6.14
CA SER A 102 -16.35 -28.97 5.34
C SER A 102 -15.73 -27.67 5.83
N ILE A 103 -15.73 -27.43 7.15
CA ILE A 103 -15.15 -26.23 7.77
C ILE A 103 -13.64 -26.19 7.56
N ARG A 104 -12.92 -27.32 7.63
CA ARG A 104 -11.48 -27.37 7.33
C ARG A 104 -11.17 -26.96 5.89
N LEU A 105 -11.97 -27.41 4.93
CA LEU A 105 -11.80 -27.01 3.52
C LEU A 105 -12.03 -25.50 3.34
N HIS A 106 -13.10 -24.97 3.94
CA HIS A 106 -13.38 -23.54 3.88
C HIS A 106 -12.30 -22.68 4.54
N MET A 107 -11.71 -23.13 5.65
CA MET A 107 -10.56 -22.47 6.27
C MET A 107 -9.34 -22.46 5.34
N GLN A 108 -9.07 -23.56 4.63
CA GLN A 108 -7.96 -23.62 3.68
C GLN A 108 -8.16 -22.68 2.49
N GLU A 109 -9.38 -22.58 1.96
CA GLU A 109 -9.73 -21.61 0.92
C GLU A 109 -9.50 -20.18 1.41
N LYS A 110 -10.02 -19.83 2.59
CA LYS A 110 -9.84 -18.50 3.20
C LYS A 110 -8.38 -18.19 3.52
N GLN A 111 -7.60 -19.18 3.94
CA GLN A 111 -6.16 -19.04 4.14
C GLN A 111 -5.44 -18.74 2.82
N LEU A 112 -5.84 -19.41 1.73
CA LEU A 112 -5.31 -19.12 0.40
C LEU A 112 -5.63 -17.69 -0.03
N ASP A 113 -6.87 -17.23 0.20
CA ASP A 113 -7.30 -15.87 -0.13
C ASP A 113 -6.52 -14.82 0.67
N LEU A 114 -6.30 -15.05 1.98
CA LEU A 114 -5.50 -14.17 2.83
C LEU A 114 -4.03 -14.11 2.37
N VAL A 115 -3.45 -15.24 1.98
CA VAL A 115 -2.08 -15.30 1.43
C VAL A 115 -2.00 -14.59 0.08
N GLY A 116 -3.00 -14.78 -0.79
CA GLY A 116 -3.14 -14.07 -2.07
C GLY A 116 -3.19 -12.55 -1.87
N SER A 117 -4.08 -12.09 -0.99
CA SER A 117 -4.24 -10.67 -0.65
C SER A 117 -2.97 -10.04 -0.06
N SER A 118 -2.20 -10.81 0.74
CA SER A 118 -0.90 -10.36 1.26
C SER A 118 0.13 -10.09 0.15
N SER A 119 0.12 -10.90 -0.92
CA SER A 119 0.98 -10.70 -2.08
C SER A 119 0.59 -9.45 -2.89
N GLU A 120 -0.71 -9.20 -3.06
CA GLU A 120 -1.24 -8.00 -3.72
C GLU A 120 -0.89 -6.73 -2.94
N LYS A 121 -1.05 -6.75 -1.61
CA LYS A 121 -0.62 -5.67 -0.73
C LYS A 121 0.85 -5.31 -0.94
N LYS A 122 1.73 -6.33 -1.05
CA LYS A 122 3.16 -6.13 -1.27
C LYS A 122 3.44 -5.49 -2.63
N HIS A 123 2.71 -5.91 -3.68
CA HIS A 123 2.81 -5.32 -5.00
C HIS A 123 2.39 -3.85 -4.99
N ILE A 124 1.21 -3.55 -4.45
CA ILE A 124 0.67 -2.19 -4.34
C ILE A 124 1.64 -1.30 -3.54
N MET A 125 2.16 -1.77 -2.42
CA MET A 125 3.10 -1.01 -1.61
C MET A 125 4.43 -0.75 -2.34
N ASN A 126 4.92 -1.69 -3.15
CA ASN A 126 6.14 -1.49 -3.93
C ASN A 126 5.94 -0.49 -5.06
N GLU A 127 4.81 -0.56 -5.76
CA GLU A 127 4.44 0.39 -6.81
C GLU A 127 4.36 1.82 -6.25
N VAL A 128 3.72 2.00 -5.09
CA VAL A 128 3.64 3.29 -4.39
C VAL A 128 5.03 3.81 -4.02
N ARG A 129 5.93 2.94 -3.51
CA ARG A 129 7.31 3.33 -3.19
C ARG A 129 8.07 3.82 -4.40
N ILE A 130 7.99 3.11 -5.53
CA ILE A 130 8.67 3.51 -6.77
C ILE A 130 8.18 4.88 -7.24
N LEU A 131 6.87 5.10 -7.16
CA LEU A 131 6.25 6.34 -7.63
C LEU A 131 6.53 7.53 -6.71
N PHE A 132 6.61 7.29 -5.40
CA PHE A 132 7.11 8.27 -4.44
C PHE A 132 8.57 8.65 -4.72
N LEU A 133 9.42 7.66 -4.99
CA LEU A 133 10.83 7.88 -5.33
C LEU A 133 10.98 8.69 -6.63
N GLY A 134 10.14 8.39 -7.63
CA GLY A 134 10.07 9.15 -8.87
C GLY A 134 9.68 10.61 -8.64
N SER A 135 8.60 10.86 -7.89
CA SER A 135 8.15 12.22 -7.54
C SER A 135 9.23 12.99 -6.76
N LEU A 136 9.89 12.36 -5.79
CA LEU A 136 11.00 12.96 -5.04
C LEU A 136 12.12 13.45 -5.97
N VAL A 137 12.49 12.66 -6.98
CA VAL A 137 13.52 13.03 -7.96
C VAL A 137 13.07 14.24 -8.78
N PHE A 138 11.82 14.26 -9.27
CA PHE A 138 11.28 15.40 -10.01
C PHE A 138 11.20 16.67 -9.17
N LEU A 139 10.84 16.55 -7.89
CA LEU A 139 10.81 17.66 -6.94
C LEU A 139 12.21 18.25 -6.70
N VAL A 140 13.21 17.40 -6.48
CA VAL A 140 14.61 17.84 -6.31
C VAL A 140 15.12 18.52 -7.58
N LEU A 141 14.88 17.94 -8.75
CA LEU A 141 15.29 18.54 -10.03
C LEU A 141 14.57 19.88 -10.29
N GLY A 142 13.26 19.95 -10.06
CA GLY A 142 12.47 21.15 -10.23
C GLY A 142 12.87 22.28 -9.28
N THR A 143 13.14 21.96 -8.02
CA THR A 143 13.63 22.92 -7.02
C THR A 143 15.02 23.43 -7.35
N LEU A 144 15.95 22.56 -7.79
CA LEU A 144 17.27 22.99 -8.25
C LEU A 144 17.16 23.91 -9.47
N LEU A 145 16.38 23.53 -10.50
CA LEU A 145 16.18 24.37 -11.69
C LEU A 145 15.60 25.74 -11.34
N SER A 146 14.59 25.74 -10.46
CA SER A 146 13.93 26.96 -9.99
C SER A 146 14.93 27.85 -9.22
N ALA A 147 15.63 27.30 -8.23
CA ALA A 147 16.59 28.02 -7.41
C ALA A 147 17.74 28.61 -8.26
N PHE A 148 18.34 27.82 -9.14
CA PHE A 148 19.39 28.32 -10.05
C PHE A 148 18.85 29.36 -11.04
N GLY A 149 17.65 29.15 -11.59
CA GLY A 149 17.01 30.11 -12.48
C GLY A 149 16.75 31.45 -11.79
N TYR A 150 16.22 31.44 -10.57
CA TYR A 150 15.98 32.65 -9.79
C TYR A 150 17.28 33.33 -9.34
N LEU A 151 18.27 32.57 -8.87
CA LEU A 151 19.56 33.12 -8.44
C LEU A 151 20.31 33.76 -9.62
N ALA A 152 20.38 33.09 -10.76
CA ALA A 152 21.02 33.61 -11.97
C ALA A 152 20.27 34.84 -12.53
N TRP A 153 18.93 34.84 -12.46
CA TRP A 153 18.13 35.98 -12.88
C TRP A 153 18.28 37.19 -11.95
N TYR A 154 18.22 36.99 -10.63
CA TYR A 154 18.22 38.06 -9.62
C TYR A 154 19.61 38.69 -9.46
N PHE A 155 20.67 37.89 -9.36
CA PHE A 155 22.02 38.41 -9.17
C PHE A 155 22.74 38.78 -10.48
N LYS A 156 22.12 38.54 -11.65
CA LYS A 156 22.77 38.67 -12.97
C LYS A 156 24.15 37.99 -13.02
N ILE A 157 24.32 36.90 -12.27
CA ILE A 157 25.58 36.16 -12.22
C ILE A 157 25.74 35.47 -13.58
N GLU A 158 26.74 35.90 -14.34
CA GLU A 158 27.22 35.17 -15.51
C GLU A 158 27.86 33.87 -15.00
N LEU A 159 27.07 32.79 -14.88
CA LEU A 159 27.56 31.48 -14.45
C LEU A 159 28.63 30.90 -15.39
N PHE A 160 28.73 31.49 -16.59
CA PHE A 160 29.81 31.30 -17.55
C PHE A 160 30.48 32.65 -17.80
N GLU A 161 31.40 33.05 -16.91
CA GLU A 161 32.23 34.24 -17.12
C GLU A 161 33.11 33.97 -18.37
N ASP A 162 32.78 34.63 -19.50
CA ASP A 162 33.53 34.48 -20.74
C ASP A 162 34.93 35.10 -20.56
N ARG A 163 35.93 34.24 -20.30
CA ARG A 163 37.34 34.63 -20.09
C ARG A 163 37.94 35.40 -21.27
N ARG A 164 37.28 35.49 -22.43
CA ARG A 164 37.76 36.28 -23.58
C ARG A 164 37.60 37.79 -23.40
N LYS A 165 36.82 38.28 -22.42
CA LYS A 165 36.54 39.72 -22.24
C LYS A 165 37.47 40.47 -21.26
N LYS A 166 38.38 39.77 -20.57
CA LYS A 166 39.43 40.39 -19.74
C LYS A 166 40.82 39.95 -20.23
N PRO A 167 41.38 40.56 -21.28
CA PRO A 167 42.82 40.44 -21.53
C PRO A 167 43.57 41.09 -20.36
N ARG A 168 44.66 40.44 -19.91
CA ARG A 168 45.62 41.01 -18.96
C ARG A 168 46.27 42.27 -19.52
#